data_AF-X1QQ64-F1
#
_entry.id   AF-X1QQ64-F1
#
_cell.length_a   1.000
_cell.length_b   1.000
_cell.length_c   1.000
_cell.angle_alpha   90.00
_cell.angle_beta   90.00
_cell.angle_gamma   90.00
#
_symmetry.space_group_name_H-M   'P 1'
#
loop_
_entity.id
_entity.type
_entity.pdbx_description
1 polymer ?
#
loop_
_entity_poly.entity_id
_entity_poly.type
_entity_poly.pdbx_seq_one_letter_code
_entity_poly.pdbx_strand_id
1 'polypeptide(L)'
;AEVSPSEIVIPLVAALGFALLLLLAALLLIRLILRLRTPPQSSHQYQIWDLKKAAIVVSIFLVLFFSFGHVSNAIVGWGITYKVLLPIWGTLIVCGAYFVINTRKDLRKLTIVLNVVAVTLVIIPAISIAVNEAKAASQDIKTTENMDTNSVDPGKTDTLPDIYYIILDRYACARTLEEVYDFDNSEFLDYLSDKGFYVASESTSNYPET
;
A
#
# COMPACT_ATOMS: atom_id res chain seq x y z
N ALA A 1 7.03 -6.90 -27.91
CA ALA A 1 5.73 -7.57 -28.04
C ALA A 1 4.62 -6.53 -27.85
N GLU A 2 3.71 -6.35 -28.81
CA GLU A 2 2.64 -5.35 -28.69
C GLU A 2 1.65 -5.78 -27.59
N VAL A 3 1.69 -5.08 -26.45
CA VAL A 3 0.69 -5.26 -25.38
C VAL A 3 -0.66 -4.91 -25.96
N SER A 4 -1.58 -5.88 -25.99
CA SER A 4 -2.93 -5.66 -26.53
C SER A 4 -3.57 -4.48 -25.80
N PRO A 5 -4.16 -3.49 -26.51
CA PRO A 5 -4.81 -2.34 -25.88
C PRO A 5 -5.82 -2.75 -24.79
N SER A 6 -6.44 -3.93 -24.91
CA SER A 6 -7.36 -4.46 -23.91
C SER A 6 -6.72 -4.75 -22.54
N GLU A 7 -5.44 -5.12 -22.48
CA GLU A 7 -4.75 -5.46 -21.23
C GLU A 7 -4.45 -4.24 -20.37
N ILE A 8 -4.29 -3.06 -21.00
CA ILE A 8 -4.06 -1.78 -20.31
C ILE A 8 -5.39 -1.06 -20.07
N VAL A 9 -6.29 -1.08 -21.06
CA VAL A 9 -7.55 -0.33 -21.00
C VAL A 9 -8.49 -0.87 -19.93
N ILE A 10 -8.58 -2.18 -19.72
CA ILE A 10 -9.47 -2.77 -18.70
C ILE A 10 -9.08 -2.36 -17.27
N PRO A 11 -7.83 -2.53 -16.80
CA PRO A 11 -7.45 -2.10 -15.46
C PRO A 11 -7.49 -0.57 -15.31
N LEU A 12 -7.17 0.18 -16.36
CA LEU A 12 -7.28 1.64 -16.35
C LEU A 12 -8.73 2.11 -16.19
N VAL A 13 -9.66 1.54 -16.95
CA VAL A 13 -11.10 1.85 -16.85
C VAL A 13 -11.67 1.41 -15.51
N ALA A 14 -11.22 0.27 -14.96
CA ALA A 14 -11.63 -0.17 -13.63
C ALA A 14 -11.09 0.77 -12.53
N ALA A 15 -9.84 1.20 -12.62
CA ALA A 15 -9.23 2.14 -11.69
C ALA A 15 -9.87 3.53 -11.77
N LEU A 16 -10.14 4.04 -12.98
CA LEU A 16 -10.84 5.30 -13.21
C LEU A 16 -12.29 5.23 -12.73
N GLY A 17 -12.99 4.12 -13.01
CA GLY A 17 -14.35 3.89 -12.53
C GLY A 17 -14.41 3.85 -11.01
N PHE A 18 -13.44 3.19 -10.37
CA PHE A 18 -13.31 3.16 -8.91
C PHE A 18 -12.97 4.53 -8.32
N ALA A 19 -12.01 5.25 -8.91
CA ALA A 19 -11.67 6.61 -8.52
C ALA A 19 -12.87 7.55 -8.66
N LEU A 20 -13.66 7.42 -9.73
CA LEU A 20 -14.90 8.16 -9.93
C LEU A 20 -15.96 7.79 -8.88
N LEU A 21 -16.08 6.51 -8.53
CA LEU A 21 -17.01 6.03 -7.50
C LEU A 21 -16.62 6.55 -6.11
N LEU A 22 -15.33 6.53 -5.79
CA LEU A 22 -14.78 7.11 -4.56
C LEU A 22 -14.95 8.64 -4.54
N LEU A 23 -14.72 9.30 -5.66
CA LEU A 23 -14.88 10.74 -5.79
C LEU A 23 -16.36 11.14 -5.71
N LEU A 24 -17.28 10.36 -6.29
CA LEU A 24 -18.72 10.54 -6.13
C LEU A 24 -19.16 10.28 -4.69
N ALA A 25 -18.66 9.23 -4.03
CA ALA A 25 -18.95 8.96 -2.63
C ALA A 25 -18.41 10.09 -1.73
N ALA A 26 -17.21 10.59 -2.01
CA ALA A 26 -16.60 11.73 -1.32
C ALA A 26 -17.39 13.03 -1.58
N LEU A 27 -17.82 13.28 -2.82
CA LEU A 27 -18.64 14.45 -3.16
C LEU A 27 -20.05 14.36 -2.56
N LEU A 28 -20.62 13.16 -2.45
CA LEU A 28 -21.89 12.94 -1.76
C LEU A 28 -21.74 13.12 -0.25
N LEU A 29 -20.63 12.65 0.33
CA LEU A 29 -20.28 12.92 1.73
C LEU A 29 -20.05 14.40 1.97
N ILE A 30 -19.33 15.09 1.09
CA ILE A 30 -19.08 16.54 1.18
C ILE A 30 -20.40 17.31 0.98
N ARG A 31 -21.22 16.98 -0.01
CA ARG A 31 -22.53 17.60 -0.20
C ARG A 31 -23.47 17.32 0.97
N LEU A 32 -23.38 16.16 1.58
CA LEU A 32 -24.11 15.82 2.80
C LEU A 32 -23.63 16.67 3.97
N ILE A 33 -22.31 16.79 4.18
CA ILE A 33 -21.71 17.67 5.20
C ILE A 33 -22.08 19.14 4.95
N LEU A 34 -22.08 19.60 3.71
CA LEU A 34 -22.44 20.98 3.33
C LEU A 34 -23.94 21.24 3.49
N ARG A 35 -24.81 20.28 3.15
CA ARG A 35 -26.25 20.35 3.40
C ARG A 35 -26.58 20.35 4.90
N LEU A 36 -25.72 19.74 5.72
CA LEU A 36 -25.76 19.83 7.18
C LEU A 36 -25.11 21.12 7.73
N ARG A 37 -24.34 21.86 6.90
CA ARG A 37 -23.62 23.10 7.27
C ARG A 37 -24.38 24.39 6.94
N THR A 38 -25.51 24.34 6.24
CA THR A 38 -26.40 25.51 6.08
C THR A 38 -27.54 25.44 7.10
N PRO A 39 -27.37 25.96 8.33
CA PRO A 39 -28.48 26.08 9.26
C PRO A 39 -29.38 27.26 8.84
N PRO A 40 -30.71 27.17 9.02
CA PRO A 40 -31.47 28.34 9.44
C PRO A 40 -30.91 28.75 10.81
N GLN A 41 -30.54 30.02 10.91
CA GLN A 41 -29.80 30.64 12.00
C GLN A 41 -30.44 30.42 13.39
N SER A 42 -29.95 29.43 14.16
CA SER A 42 -29.76 29.44 15.63
C SER A 42 -29.87 28.03 16.25
N SER A 43 -28.76 27.32 16.53
CA SER A 43 -28.66 26.30 17.61
C SER A 43 -27.38 25.46 17.55
N HIS A 44 -26.47 25.63 18.52
CA HIS A 44 -25.23 24.87 18.68
C HIS A 44 -25.40 23.36 18.90
N GLN A 45 -26.59 22.90 19.29
CA GLN A 45 -26.79 21.53 19.73
C GLN A 45 -26.83 20.51 18.59
N TYR A 46 -27.09 20.92 17.35
CA TYR A 46 -27.21 20.01 16.19
C TYR A 46 -25.85 19.54 15.66
N GLN A 47 -24.79 20.35 15.83
CA GLN A 47 -23.47 20.10 15.25
C GLN A 47 -22.75 18.86 15.82
N ILE A 48 -23.01 18.47 17.07
CA ILE A 48 -22.38 17.30 17.71
C ILE A 48 -23.03 15.97 17.26
N TRP A 49 -24.30 16.00 16.84
CA TRP A 49 -25.00 14.79 16.38
C TRP A 49 -24.50 14.33 15.01
N ASP A 50 -24.10 15.27 14.16
CA ASP A 50 -23.60 14.99 12.82
C ASP A 50 -22.19 14.38 12.83
N LEU A 51 -21.31 14.80 13.76
CA LEU A 51 -19.96 14.24 13.88
C LEU A 51 -19.97 12.76 14.28
N LYS A 52 -20.89 12.33 15.15
CA LYS A 52 -20.98 10.93 15.58
C LYS A 52 -21.39 10.01 14.43
N LYS A 53 -22.38 10.44 13.64
CA LYS A 53 -22.82 9.69 12.45
C LYS A 53 -21.72 9.66 11.40
N ALA A 54 -21.05 10.78 11.14
CA ALA A 54 -19.92 10.85 10.24
C ALA A 54 -18.78 9.92 10.68
N ALA A 55 -18.43 9.91 11.97
CA ALA A 55 -17.41 9.01 12.52
C ALA A 55 -17.75 7.53 12.27
N ILE A 56 -19.00 7.12 12.51
CA ILE A 56 -19.44 5.74 12.24
C ILE A 56 -19.35 5.41 10.74
N VAL A 57 -19.79 6.31 9.86
CA VAL A 57 -19.71 6.11 8.40
C VAL A 57 -18.26 5.95 7.95
N VAL A 58 -17.35 6.79 8.47
CA VAL A 58 -15.91 6.68 8.21
C VAL A 58 -15.36 5.36 8.75
N SER A 59 -15.72 4.94 9.97
CA SER A 59 -15.29 3.65 10.51
C SER A 59 -15.76 2.47 9.66
N ILE A 60 -17.02 2.46 9.21
CA ILE A 60 -17.55 1.42 8.30
C ILE A 60 -16.77 1.41 6.99
N PHE A 61 -16.53 2.58 6.40
CA PHE A 61 -15.74 2.72 5.18
C PHE A 61 -14.34 2.13 5.36
N LEU A 62 -13.62 2.53 6.42
CA LEU A 62 -12.25 2.05 6.67
C LEU A 62 -12.22 0.53 6.87
N VAL A 63 -13.14 -0.02 7.67
CA VAL A 63 -13.22 -1.47 7.89
C VAL A 63 -13.48 -2.22 6.58
N LEU A 64 -14.43 -1.77 5.77
CA LEU A 64 -14.74 -2.42 4.48
C LEU A 64 -13.59 -2.24 3.46
N PHE A 65 -12.96 -1.08 3.43
CA PHE A 65 -11.82 -0.80 2.54
C PHE A 65 -10.61 -1.69 2.87
N PHE A 66 -10.16 -1.72 4.13
CA PHE A 66 -9.00 -2.51 4.53
C PHE A 66 -9.28 -4.03 4.51
N SER A 67 -10.52 -4.45 4.74
CA SER A 67 -10.88 -5.87 4.66
C SER A 67 -11.00 -6.39 3.23
N PHE A 68 -11.17 -5.53 2.21
CA PHE A 68 -11.37 -5.96 0.82
C PHE A 68 -10.26 -6.88 0.32
N GLY A 69 -8.99 -6.50 0.50
CA GLY A 69 -7.84 -7.29 0.06
C GLY A 69 -7.76 -8.65 0.76
N HIS A 70 -7.97 -8.68 2.08
CA HIS A 70 -7.97 -9.90 2.86
C HIS A 70 -9.08 -10.86 2.43
N VAL A 71 -10.30 -10.35 2.22
CA VAL A 71 -11.42 -11.17 1.76
C VAL A 71 -11.19 -11.65 0.34
N SER A 72 -10.73 -10.77 -0.56
CA SER A 72 -10.41 -11.14 -1.95
C SER A 72 -9.39 -12.26 -2.02
N ASN A 73 -8.36 -12.23 -1.17
CA ASN A 73 -7.35 -13.28 -1.11
C ASN A 73 -7.92 -14.59 -0.54
N ALA A 74 -8.73 -14.50 0.53
CA ALA A 74 -9.32 -15.68 1.16
C ALA A 74 -10.29 -16.46 0.25
N ILE A 75 -10.99 -15.77 -0.65
CA ILE A 75 -11.98 -16.39 -1.55
C ILE A 75 -11.44 -16.63 -2.97
N VAL A 76 -10.16 -16.37 -3.23
CA VAL A 76 -9.56 -16.55 -4.57
C VAL A 76 -9.72 -18.01 -5.05
N GLY A 77 -9.62 -18.97 -4.13
CA GLY A 77 -9.81 -20.40 -4.40
C GLY A 77 -11.26 -20.80 -4.73
N TRP A 78 -12.23 -19.89 -4.56
CA TRP A 78 -13.63 -20.11 -4.91
C TRP A 78 -13.97 -19.61 -6.32
N GLY A 79 -12.98 -19.12 -7.07
CA GLY A 79 -13.18 -18.56 -8.41
C GLY A 79 -13.88 -17.19 -8.42
N ILE A 80 -14.06 -16.56 -7.26
CA ILE A 80 -14.66 -15.23 -7.16
C ILE A 80 -13.61 -14.20 -7.55
N THR A 81 -13.84 -13.53 -8.68
CA THR A 81 -12.95 -12.47 -9.17
C THR A 81 -13.25 -11.14 -8.49
N TYR A 82 -12.24 -10.27 -8.38
CA TYR A 82 -12.38 -8.89 -7.89
C TYR A 82 -13.52 -8.11 -8.59
N LYS A 83 -13.81 -8.43 -9.86
CA LYS A 83 -14.90 -7.83 -10.65
C LYS A 83 -16.28 -8.03 -10.02
N VAL A 84 -16.51 -9.16 -9.35
CA VAL A 84 -17.77 -9.48 -8.65
C VAL A 84 -17.73 -8.95 -7.21
N LEU A 85 -16.57 -9.02 -6.57
CA LEU A 85 -16.41 -8.59 -5.19
C LEU A 85 -16.56 -7.07 -5.00
N LEU A 86 -16.05 -6.29 -5.97
CA LEU A 86 -16.11 -4.82 -5.96
C LEU A 86 -17.54 -4.24 -5.86
N PRO A 87 -18.50 -4.59 -6.73
CA PRO A 87 -19.86 -4.05 -6.64
C PRO A 87 -20.58 -4.48 -5.34
N ILE A 88 -20.29 -5.67 -4.82
CA ILE A 88 -20.81 -6.13 -3.52
C ILE A 88 -20.29 -5.22 -2.40
N TRP A 89 -18.99 -4.94 -2.37
CA TRP A 89 -18.38 -4.04 -1.38
C TRP A 89 -18.91 -2.61 -1.49
N GLY A 90 -19.03 -2.08 -2.72
CA GLY A 90 -19.62 -0.77 -2.95
C GLY A 90 -21.06 -0.68 -2.44
N THR A 91 -21.86 -1.71 -2.70
CA THR A 91 -23.24 -1.79 -2.20
C THR A 91 -23.29 -1.84 -0.68
N LEU A 92 -22.42 -2.62 -0.03
CA LEU A 92 -22.33 -2.69 1.42
C LEU A 92 -21.97 -1.33 2.05
N ILE A 93 -21.02 -0.59 1.45
CA ILE A 93 -20.65 0.75 1.92
C ILE A 93 -21.84 1.71 1.82
N VAL A 94 -22.51 1.75 0.66
CA VAL A 94 -23.65 2.66 0.43
C VAL A 94 -24.82 2.31 1.35
N CYS A 95 -25.17 1.04 1.46
CA CYS A 95 -26.22 0.57 2.36
C CYS A 95 -25.89 0.89 3.82
N GLY A 96 -24.66 0.60 4.27
CA GLY A 96 -24.20 0.89 5.62
C GLY A 96 -24.29 2.38 5.95
N ALA A 97 -23.82 3.24 5.04
CA ALA A 97 -23.92 4.69 5.19
C ALA A 97 -25.39 5.15 5.26
N TYR A 98 -26.23 4.67 4.34
CA TYR A 98 -27.66 4.99 4.30
C TYR A 98 -28.36 4.62 5.61
N PHE A 99 -28.15 3.41 6.13
CA PHE A 99 -28.75 2.98 7.39
C PHE A 99 -28.29 3.83 8.58
N VAL A 100 -27.01 4.17 8.68
CA VAL A 100 -26.47 5.01 9.77
C VAL A 100 -27.05 6.43 9.73
N ILE A 101 -27.15 7.02 8.54
CA ILE A 101 -27.67 8.37 8.36
C ILE A 101 -29.17 8.41 8.65
N ASN A 102 -29.93 7.46 8.10
CA ASN A 102 -31.39 7.42 8.21
C ASN A 102 -31.89 6.94 9.59
N THR A 103 -31.00 6.36 10.40
CA THR A 103 -31.34 5.93 11.76
C THR A 103 -31.55 7.13 12.69
N ARG A 104 -32.70 7.12 13.39
CA ARG A 104 -33.05 8.10 14.45
C ARG A 104 -32.59 7.67 15.86
N LYS A 105 -32.02 6.48 16.00
CA LYS A 105 -31.55 5.93 17.29
C LYS A 105 -30.27 6.64 17.77
N ASP A 106 -30.07 6.71 19.08
CA ASP A 106 -28.81 7.19 19.68
C ASP A 106 -27.69 6.16 19.41
N LEU A 107 -26.74 6.53 18.56
CA LEU A 107 -25.59 5.70 18.18
C LEU A 107 -24.36 5.91 19.08
N ARG A 108 -24.49 6.65 20.19
CA ARG A 108 -23.37 6.94 21.10
C ARG A 108 -22.70 5.68 21.62
N LYS A 109 -23.45 4.66 22.04
CA LYS A 109 -22.88 3.39 22.53
C LYS A 109 -22.04 2.70 21.44
N LEU A 110 -22.56 2.66 20.20
CA LEU A 110 -21.85 2.10 19.05
C LEU A 110 -20.57 2.89 18.74
N THR A 111 -20.64 4.22 18.80
CA THR A 111 -19.47 5.09 18.58
C THR A 111 -18.38 4.84 19.61
N ILE A 112 -18.75 4.68 20.89
CA ILE A 112 -17.79 4.38 21.97
C ILE A 112 -17.12 3.02 21.71
N VAL A 113 -17.91 1.99 21.41
CA VAL A 113 -17.35 0.65 21.11
C VAL A 113 -16.42 0.71 19.91
N LEU A 114 -16.82 1.36 18.81
CA LEU A 114 -15.98 1.52 17.61
C LEU A 114 -14.68 2.27 17.90
N ASN A 115 -14.73 3.32 18.73
CA ASN A 115 -13.52 4.04 19.13
C ASN A 115 -12.57 3.19 19.98
N VAL A 116 -13.10 2.39 20.91
CA VAL A 116 -12.28 1.46 21.70
C VAL A 116 -11.61 0.43 20.80
N VAL A 117 -12.36 -0.17 19.86
CA VAL A 117 -11.81 -1.10 18.87
C VAL A 117 -10.74 -0.44 18.01
N ALA A 118 -10.97 0.79 17.54
CA ALA A 118 -10.01 1.53 16.73
C ALA A 118 -8.71 1.80 17.51
N VAL A 119 -8.81 2.24 18.76
CA VAL A 119 -7.63 2.47 19.62
C VAL A 119 -6.85 1.17 19.83
N THR A 120 -7.52 0.06 20.13
CA THR A 120 -6.86 -1.25 20.28
C THR A 120 -6.16 -1.70 19.00
N LEU A 121 -6.84 -1.55 17.84
CA LEU A 121 -6.29 -1.89 16.52
C LEU A 121 -5.07 -1.04 16.15
N VAL A 122 -4.95 0.19 16.65
CA VAL A 122 -3.80 1.07 16.40
C VAL A 122 -2.66 0.79 17.39
N ILE A 123 -2.97 0.53 18.66
CA ILE A 123 -1.97 0.30 19.70
C ILE A 123 -1.14 -0.95 19.41
N ILE A 124 -1.75 -2.05 18.98
CA ILE A 124 -1.03 -3.31 18.70
C ILE A 124 0.09 -3.12 17.66
N PRO A 125 -0.17 -2.63 16.43
CA PRO A 125 0.87 -2.40 15.44
C PRO A 125 1.81 -1.27 15.85
N ALA A 126 1.34 -0.22 16.54
CA ALA A 126 2.22 0.84 17.04
C ALA A 126 3.27 0.32 18.03
N ILE A 127 2.89 -0.59 18.95
CA ILE A 127 3.83 -1.26 19.85
C ILE A 127 4.80 -2.13 19.03
N SER A 128 4.29 -2.89 18.06
CA SER A 128 5.12 -3.74 17.21
C SER A 128 6.18 -2.92 16.46
N ILE A 129 5.79 -1.80 15.85
CA ILE A 129 6.70 -0.89 15.14
C ILE A 129 7.70 -0.28 16.12
N ALA A 130 7.24 0.25 17.26
CA ALA A 130 8.13 0.86 18.25
C ALA A 130 9.18 -0.13 18.79
N VAL A 131 8.77 -1.37 19.07
CA VAL A 131 9.68 -2.43 19.52
C VAL A 131 10.66 -2.82 18.40
N ASN A 132 10.19 -2.91 17.16
CA ASN A 132 11.05 -3.29 16.04
C ASN A 132 12.08 -2.20 15.70
N GLU A 133 11.67 -0.94 15.68
CA GLU A 133 12.55 0.22 15.50
C GLU A 133 13.58 0.33 16.63
N ALA A 134 13.16 0.13 17.88
CA ALA A 134 14.09 0.13 19.02
C ALA A 134 15.14 -0.99 18.92
N LYS A 135 14.74 -2.17 18.42
CA LYS A 135 15.66 -3.29 18.15
C LYS A 135 16.60 -2.97 16.99
N ALA A 136 16.09 -2.39 15.90
CA ALA A 136 16.88 -2.01 14.73
C ALA A 136 17.93 -0.94 15.07
N ALA A 137 17.54 0.10 15.82
CA ALA A 137 18.46 1.14 16.30
C ALA A 137 19.56 0.57 17.23
N SER A 138 19.26 -0.51 17.96
CA SER A 138 20.23 -1.22 18.79
C SER A 138 21.13 -2.18 17.98
N GLN A 139 20.66 -2.63 16.81
CA GLN A 139 21.42 -3.49 15.90
C GLN A 139 22.41 -2.70 15.05
N ASP A 140 22.11 -1.46 14.63
CA ASP A 140 23.08 -0.63 13.89
C ASP A 140 24.36 -0.36 14.68
N ILE A 141 24.26 -0.24 16.01
CA ILE A 141 25.40 -0.10 16.91
C ILE A 141 26.21 -1.41 16.98
N LYS A 142 25.54 -2.57 16.96
CA LYS A 142 26.21 -3.88 16.97
C LYS A 142 26.75 -4.32 15.61
N THR A 143 26.17 -3.87 14.50
CA THR A 143 26.69 -4.15 13.15
C THR A 143 27.97 -3.36 12.90
N THR A 144 28.11 -2.17 13.50
CA THR A 144 29.37 -1.39 13.46
C THR A 144 30.46 -2.00 14.36
N GLU A 145 30.10 -2.63 15.50
CA GLU A 145 31.06 -3.35 16.34
C GLU A 145 31.41 -4.77 15.84
N ASN A 146 30.55 -5.43 15.06
CA ASN A 146 30.86 -6.72 14.41
C ASN A 146 31.40 -6.57 12.98
N MET A 147 31.55 -5.34 12.49
CA MET A 147 32.64 -5.02 11.57
C MET A 147 33.94 -4.90 12.37
N ASP A 148 34.26 -5.92 13.16
CA ASP A 148 35.64 -6.36 13.21
C ASP A 148 35.99 -6.64 11.74
N THR A 149 36.65 -5.64 11.14
CA THR A 149 37.83 -5.94 10.34
C THR A 149 38.55 -7.05 11.08
N ASN A 150 38.28 -8.29 10.68
CA ASN A 150 39.29 -9.33 10.70
C ASN A 150 40.45 -8.67 9.97
N SER A 151 41.29 -7.99 10.75
CA SER A 151 42.61 -7.57 10.37
C SER A 151 43.31 -8.88 10.20
N VAL A 152 43.11 -9.48 9.03
CA VAL A 152 43.98 -10.48 8.46
C VAL A 152 45.36 -9.84 8.61
N ASP A 153 46.18 -10.47 9.43
CA ASP A 153 47.58 -10.13 9.60
C ASP A 153 48.16 -9.80 8.21
N PRO A 154 48.63 -8.57 7.93
CA PRO A 154 49.21 -8.22 6.64
C PRO A 154 50.46 -9.07 6.33
N GLY A 155 50.94 -9.85 7.29
CA GLY A 155 52.13 -10.68 7.19
C GLY A 155 51.98 -12.02 6.46
N LYS A 156 50.77 -12.53 6.19
CA LYS A 156 50.59 -13.78 5.43
C LYS A 156 49.25 -13.87 4.71
N THR A 157 49.18 -13.38 3.48
CA THR A 157 48.23 -13.89 2.48
C THR A 157 48.88 -13.79 1.10
N ASP A 158 48.91 -14.90 0.37
CA ASP A 158 48.92 -14.81 -1.10
C ASP A 158 47.75 -13.87 -1.45
N THR A 159 48.05 -12.76 -2.11
CA THR A 159 47.12 -11.66 -2.36
C THR A 159 45.95 -12.17 -3.22
N LEU A 160 44.86 -12.55 -2.55
CA LEU A 160 43.60 -12.89 -3.20
C LEU A 160 42.98 -11.59 -3.74
N PRO A 161 42.39 -11.61 -4.95
CA PRO A 161 41.78 -10.42 -5.54
C PRO A 161 40.50 -10.03 -4.80
N ASP A 162 40.22 -8.72 -4.75
CA ASP A 162 38.92 -8.20 -4.30
C ASP A 162 37.82 -8.59 -5.31
N ILE A 163 36.65 -8.99 -4.79
CA ILE A 163 35.47 -9.35 -5.60
C ILE A 163 34.35 -8.35 -5.30
N TYR A 164 33.94 -7.60 -6.33
CA TYR A 164 32.83 -6.67 -6.26
C TYR A 164 31.60 -7.26 -6.94
N TYR A 165 30.50 -7.39 -6.20
CA TYR A 165 29.22 -7.89 -6.71
C TYR A 165 28.15 -6.80 -6.58
N ILE A 166 27.63 -6.31 -7.71
CA ILE A 166 26.65 -5.22 -7.77
C ILE A 166 25.28 -5.84 -8.03
N ILE A 167 24.38 -5.78 -7.04
CA ILE A 167 23.00 -6.25 -7.15
C ILE A 167 22.08 -5.03 -7.08
N LEU A 168 21.28 -4.82 -8.12
CA LEU A 168 20.32 -3.71 -8.19
C LEU A 168 18.91 -4.25 -7.96
N ASP A 169 18.15 -3.60 -7.08
CA ASP A 169 16.77 -4.01 -6.79
C ASP A 169 15.83 -3.62 -7.94
N ARG A 170 15.01 -4.57 -8.39
CA ARG A 170 14.05 -4.43 -9.51
C ARG A 170 14.63 -3.83 -10.79
N TYR A 171 15.91 -4.01 -11.04
CA TYR A 171 16.56 -3.57 -12.26
C TYR A 171 16.24 -4.52 -13.41
N ALA A 172 15.55 -4.01 -14.42
CA ALA A 172 15.18 -4.78 -15.60
C ALA A 172 16.41 -5.05 -16.48
N CYS A 173 16.46 -6.20 -17.16
CA CYS A 173 17.53 -6.49 -18.11
C CYS A 173 17.49 -5.51 -19.30
N ALA A 174 18.63 -5.35 -19.96
CA ALA A 174 18.81 -4.42 -21.09
C ALA A 174 17.70 -4.57 -22.15
N ARG A 175 17.39 -5.82 -22.49
CA ARG A 175 16.31 -6.16 -23.45
C ARG A 175 14.94 -5.63 -23.02
N THR A 176 14.58 -5.78 -21.74
CA THR A 176 13.29 -5.29 -21.24
C THR A 176 13.26 -3.77 -21.23
N LEU A 177 14.36 -3.11 -20.86
CA LEU A 177 14.48 -1.65 -20.90
C LEU A 177 14.28 -1.11 -22.33
N GLU A 178 14.91 -1.75 -23.32
CA GLU A 178 14.76 -1.37 -24.72
C GLU A 178 13.36 -1.71 -25.26
N GLU A 179 12.93 -2.98 -25.19
CA GLU A 179 11.70 -3.45 -25.86
C GLU A 179 10.40 -2.96 -25.20
N VAL A 180 10.40 -2.71 -23.89
CA VAL A 180 9.18 -2.35 -23.11
C VAL A 180 9.17 -0.87 -22.74
N TYR A 181 10.33 -0.30 -22.41
CA TYR A 181 10.43 1.07 -21.92
C TYR A 181 11.03 2.05 -22.92
N ASP A 182 11.45 1.61 -24.12
CA ASP A 182 12.11 2.42 -25.15
C ASP A 182 13.32 3.18 -24.58
N PHE A 183 14.03 2.53 -23.65
CA PHE A 183 15.16 3.10 -22.94
C PHE A 183 16.44 2.35 -23.27
N ASP A 184 17.37 3.06 -23.91
CA ASP A 184 18.72 2.56 -24.17
C ASP A 184 19.59 2.75 -22.92
N ASN A 185 20.02 1.63 -22.34
CA ASN A 185 20.92 1.64 -21.17
C ASN A 185 22.35 1.18 -21.50
N SER A 186 22.74 1.23 -22.78
CA SER A 186 24.09 0.86 -23.25
C SER A 186 25.18 1.63 -22.52
N GLU A 187 25.02 2.94 -22.31
CA GLU A 187 26.01 3.80 -21.62
C GLU A 187 26.43 3.23 -20.26
N PHE A 188 25.48 2.73 -19.46
CA PHE A 188 25.77 2.17 -18.15
C PHE A 188 26.47 0.80 -18.22
N LEU A 189 26.04 -0.05 -19.15
CA LEU A 189 26.63 -1.38 -19.33
C LEU A 189 28.04 -1.31 -19.90
N ASP A 190 28.26 -0.38 -20.82
CA ASP A 190 29.56 -0.08 -21.40
C ASP A 190 30.50 0.49 -20.33
N TYR A 191 30.02 1.42 -19.49
CA TYR A 191 30.78 1.91 -18.35
C TYR A 191 31.25 0.78 -17.41
N LEU A 192 30.37 -0.19 -17.08
CA LEU A 192 30.76 -1.33 -16.24
C LEU A 192 31.77 -2.24 -16.95
N SER A 193 31.57 -2.50 -18.24
CA SER A 193 32.45 -3.34 -19.04
C SER A 193 33.84 -2.71 -19.19
N ASP A 194 33.93 -1.40 -19.41
CA ASP A 194 35.16 -0.60 -19.45
C ASP A 194 35.93 -0.61 -18.13
N LYS A 195 35.21 -0.77 -17.01
CA LYS A 195 35.79 -0.97 -15.68
C LYS A 195 36.23 -2.40 -15.42
N GLY A 196 36.04 -3.32 -16.36
CA GLY A 196 36.42 -4.72 -16.26
C GLY A 196 35.39 -5.61 -15.55
N PHE A 197 34.16 -5.12 -15.34
CA PHE A 197 33.10 -5.96 -14.79
C PHE A 197 32.58 -6.95 -15.84
N TYR A 198 32.24 -8.15 -15.37
CA TYR A 198 31.49 -9.10 -16.18
C TYR A 198 30.01 -8.73 -16.18
N VAL A 199 29.49 -8.32 -17.34
CA VAL A 199 28.08 -7.99 -17.55
C VAL A 199 27.37 -9.18 -18.21
N ALA A 200 26.50 -9.85 -17.45
CA ALA A 200 25.76 -11.02 -17.92
C ALA A 200 24.44 -10.62 -18.62
N SER A 201 24.50 -10.37 -19.93
CA SER A 201 23.36 -9.88 -20.73
C SER A 201 22.16 -10.83 -20.81
N GLU A 202 22.38 -12.14 -20.69
CA GLU A 202 21.33 -13.18 -20.80
C GLU A 202 21.03 -13.91 -19.47
N SER A 203 21.39 -13.29 -18.33
CA SER A 203 21.10 -13.89 -17.03
C SER A 203 19.61 -13.85 -16.69
N THR A 204 19.10 -14.90 -16.06
CA THR A 204 17.72 -15.01 -15.59
C THR A 204 17.67 -15.31 -14.10
N SER A 205 16.74 -14.68 -13.38
CA SER A 205 16.46 -15.02 -11.99
C SER A 205 15.66 -16.33 -11.89
N ASN A 206 15.98 -17.17 -10.91
CA ASN A 206 15.19 -18.38 -10.64
C ASN A 206 13.74 -18.07 -10.22
N TYR A 207 13.53 -16.89 -9.63
CA TYR A 207 12.22 -16.40 -9.20
C TYR A 207 12.10 -14.92 -9.61
N PRO A 208 11.02 -14.51 -10.29
CA PRO A 208 10.88 -13.15 -10.82
C PRO A 208 10.42 -12.10 -9.79
N GLU A 209 10.04 -12.51 -8.58
CA GLU A 209 9.58 -11.61 -7.52
C GLU A 209 10.25 -11.98 -6.18
N THR A 210 10.61 -10.96 -5.41
CA THR A 210 11.04 -11.03 -4.01
C THR A 210 9.94 -10.56 -3.08
#